data_AF-A0A183MBA6-F1
#
_entry.id   AF-A0A183MBA6-F1
#
_cell.length_a   1.000
_cell.length_b   1.000
_cell.length_c   1.000
_cell.angle_alpha   90.00
_cell.angle_beta   90.00
_cell.angle_gamma   90.00
#
_symmetry.space_group_name_H-M   'P 1'
#
loop_
_entity.id
_entity.type
_entity.pdbx_description
1 polymer ?
#
loop_
_entity_poly.entity_id
_entity_poly.type
_entity_poly.pdbx_seq_one_letter_code
_entity_poly.pdbx_strand_id
1 'polypeptide(L)' 'MNIIQCYAPTNDSNDDIKDQFYDRLQSVIEKCPRKDLTILMGDLNAKLGI' A
#
# COMPACT_ATOMS: atom_id res chain seq x y z
N MET A 1 2.60 -6.75 -16.69
CA MET A 1 3.12 -7.05 -15.33
C MET A 1 3.41 -5.73 -14.65
N ASN A 2 2.96 -5.54 -13.41
CA ASN A 2 3.18 -4.32 -12.62
C ASN A 2 3.97 -4.66 -11.36
N ILE A 3 4.93 -3.81 -10.99
CA ILE A 3 5.64 -3.91 -9.72
C ILE A 3 5.40 -2.60 -8.98
N ILE A 4 4.82 -2.69 -7.80
CA ILE A 4 4.55 -1.55 -6.93
C ILE A 4 5.45 -1.71 -5.72
N GLN A 5 6.40 -0.79 -5.57
CA GLN A 5 7.23 -0.70 -4.38
C GLN A 5 6.76 0.47 -3.53
N CYS A 6 6.49 0.21 -2.25
CA CYS A 6 6.02 1.24 -1.33
C CYS A 6 6.66 1.12 0.04
N TYR A 7 6.71 2.26 0.73
CA TYR A 7 7.17 2.38 2.11
C TYR A 7 6.07 3.10 2.87
N ALA A 8 5.43 2.39 3.79
CA ALA A 8 4.39 2.94 4.63
C ALA A 8 4.96 3.97 5.60
N PRO A 9 4.12 4.92 6.07
CA PRO A 9 4.48 5.79 7.18
C PRO A 9 4.95 4.99 8.40
N THR A 10 5.78 5.60 9.23
CA THR A 10 6.25 4.97 10.47
C THR A 10 5.10 4.67 11.42
N ASN A 11 5.30 3.74 12.35
CA ASN A 11 4.26 3.36 13.31
C ASN A 11 3.77 4.54 14.19
N ASP A 12 4.63 5.53 14.42
CA ASP A 12 4.32 6.76 15.17
C ASP A 12 3.60 7.84 14.34
N SER A 13 3.41 7.60 13.04
CA SER A 13 2.67 8.52 12.18
C SER A 13 1.19 8.56 12.57
N ASN A 14 0.57 9.73 12.39
CA ASN A 14 -0.86 9.93 12.66
C ASN A 14 -1.72 8.98 11.82
N ASP A 15 -2.85 8.52 12.38
CA ASP A 15 -3.70 7.53 11.71
C ASP A 15 -4.28 8.07 10.39
N ASP A 16 -4.63 9.37 10.31
CA ASP A 16 -5.07 9.98 9.04
C ASP A 16 -4.01 9.90 7.92
N ILE A 17 -2.72 9.97 8.29
CA ILE A 17 -1.61 9.85 7.33
C ILE A 17 -1.49 8.40 6.85
N LYS A 18 -1.69 7.43 7.75
CA LYS A 18 -1.69 6.00 7.40
C LYS A 18 -2.88 5.67 6.51
N ASP A 19 -4.06 6.13 6.87
CA ASP A 19 -5.29 5.91 6.10
C ASP A 19 -5.16 6.50 4.69
N GLN A 20 -4.70 7.75 4.58
CA GLN A 20 -4.44 8.38 3.29
C GLN A 20 -3.41 7.59 2.45
N PHE A 21 -2.37 7.04 3.09
CA PHE A 21 -1.40 6.20 2.40
C PHE A 21 -2.05 4.94 1.84
N TYR A 22 -2.86 4.23 2.63
CA TYR A 22 -3.53 3.00 2.21
C TYR A 22 -4.60 3.26 1.14
N ASP A 23 -5.38 4.34 1.25
CA ASP A 23 -6.34 4.77 0.23
C ASP A 23 -5.65 5.04 -1.10
N ARG A 24 -4.51 5.75 -1.06
CA ARG A 24 -3.71 6.03 -2.26
C ARG A 24 -3.12 4.77 -2.85
N LEU A 25 -2.60 3.86 -2.02
CA LEU A 25 -2.05 2.58 -2.46
C LEU A 25 -3.13 1.73 -3.14
N GLN A 26 -4.32 1.65 -2.55
CA GLN A 26 -5.46 0.95 -3.14
C GLN A 26 -5.83 1.55 -4.51
N SER A 27 -5.90 2.87 -4.62
CA SER A 27 -6.20 3.54 -5.90
C SER A 27 -5.16 3.22 -6.99
N VAL A 28 -3.88 3.05 -6.63
CA VAL A 28 -2.84 2.63 -7.58
C VAL A 28 -3.05 1.17 -8.02
N ILE A 29 -3.35 0.28 -7.08
CA ILE A 29 -3.61 -1.14 -7.36
C ILE A 29 -4.85 -1.30 -8.26
N GLU A 30 -5.90 -0.52 -8.02
CA GLU A 30 -7.14 -0.57 -8.82
C GLU A 30 -6.96 -0.11 -10.27
N LYS A 31 -5.95 0.74 -10.53
CA LYS A 31 -5.59 1.17 -11.89
C LYS A 31 -4.79 0.12 -12.66
N CYS A 32 -4.21 -0.87 -11.97
CA CYS A 32 -3.48 -1.94 -12.63
C CYS A 32 -4.46 -2.85 -13.40
N PRO A 33 -4.15 -3.22 -14.66
CA PRO A 33 -4.98 -4.17 -15.41
C PRO A 33 -5.11 -5.50 -14.66
N ARG A 34 -6.35 -5.94 -14.39
CA ARG A 34 -6.62 -7.21 -13.66
C ARG A 34 -6.05 -8.47 -14.32
N LYS A 35 -5.76 -8.42 -15.63
CA LYS A 35 -5.19 -9.53 -16.40
C LYS A 35 -3.67 -9.64 -16.25
N ASP A 36 -3.02 -8.61 -15.72
CA ASP A 36 -1.58 -8.55 -15.54
C ASP A 36 -1.19 -8.94 -14.12
N LEU A 37 -0.14 -9.75 -13.98
CA LEU A 37 0.49 -10.02 -12.70
C LEU A 37 0.92 -8.69 -12.05
N THR A 38 0.48 -8.45 -10.83
CA THR A 38 0.86 -7.28 -10.02
C THR A 38 1.57 -7.76 -8.75
N ILE A 39 2.81 -7.32 -8.55
CA ILE A 39 3.59 -7.60 -7.35
C ILE A 39 3.64 -6.34 -6.50
N LEU A 40 3.11 -6.42 -5.28
CA LEU A 40 3.26 -5.39 -4.26
C LEU A 40 4.40 -5.79 -3.32
N MET A 41 5.37 -4.91 -3.12
CA MET A 41 6.54 -5.17 -2.27
C MET A 41 7.03 -3.91 -1.56
N GLY A 42 7.90 -4.09 -0.57
CA GLY A 42 8.47 -3.03 0.26
C GLY A 42 8.09 -3.19 1.72
N ASP A 43 8.20 -2.11 2.49
CA ASP A 43 7.87 -2.10 3.91
C ASP A 43 6.50 -1.47 4.12
N LEU A 44 5.52 -2.29 4.49
CA LEU A 44 4.15 -1.85 4.72
C LEU A 44 3.89 -1.40 6.16
N ASN A 45 4.84 -1.58 7.10
CA ASN A 45 4.65 -1.27 8.53
C ASN A 45 3.26 -1.69 9.07
N ALA A 46 2.74 -2.84 8.59
CA ALA A 46 1.41 -3.29 8.93
C ALA A 46 1.36 -3.70 10.41
N LYS A 47 0.38 -3.18 11.14
CA LYS A 47 0.04 -3.72 12.46
C LYS A 47 -0.69 -5.05 12.25
N LEU A 48 -0.31 -6.07 13.00
CA LEU A 48 -1.11 -7.30 13.08
C LEU A 48 -2.44 -6.94 13.74
N GLY A 49 -3.55 -7.26 13.08
CA GLY A 49 -4.87 -7.15 13.69
C GLY A 49 -5.00 -8.10 14.88
N ILE A 50 -5.79 -7.70 15.87
CA ILE A 50 -6.25 -8.57 16.96
C ILE A 50 -7.51 -9.29 16.49
#